data_AF-A0AAW0WGS6-F1
#
_entry.id   AF-A0AAW0WGS6-F1
#
_cell.length_a   1.000
_cell.length_b   1.000
_cell.length_c   1.000
_cell.angle_alpha   90.00
_cell.angle_beta   90.00
_cell.angle_gamma   90.00
#
_symmetry.space_group_name_H-M   'P 1'
#
loop_
_entity.id
_entity.type
_entity.pdbx_description
1 polymer ?
#
loop_
_entity_poly.entity_id
_entity_poly.type
_entity_poly.pdbx_seq_one_letter_code
_entity_poly.pdbx_strand_id
1 'polypeptide(L)'
;MVSGQTAEVKLYKKLLAGSEGVFPDCFASRYDIAQGKFAGLCDVLAGEMMVAESYSESGRCEFFSPRENIVTHSYTMIMKKGSTLTNHLNFWLSQLQERGWVEQLVRRSVNNGSICNLPPGQEDGHHPPTPLTIYQMWGVFAILVAGI
;
A
#
# COMPACT_ATOMS: atom_id res chain seq x y z
N MET A 1 2.23 -34.25 10.07
CA MET A 1 2.58 -32.84 10.35
C MET A 1 2.20 -32.02 9.13
N VAL A 2 1.09 -31.28 9.23
CA VAL A 2 0.47 -30.57 8.10
C VAL A 2 1.27 -29.29 7.84
N SER A 3 1.92 -29.22 6.69
CA SER A 3 2.61 -28.02 6.20
C SER A 3 1.56 -27.05 5.66
N GLY A 4 1.11 -26.14 6.53
CA GLY A 4 0.28 -24.99 6.13
C GLY A 4 1.15 -23.93 5.47
N GLN A 5 1.38 -24.04 4.16
CA GLN A 5 1.88 -22.91 3.38
C GLN A 5 0.70 -21.97 3.14
N THR A 6 0.61 -20.93 3.96
CA THR A 6 -0.37 -19.84 3.81
C THR A 6 -0.26 -19.22 2.42
N ALA A 7 -1.41 -18.86 1.84
CA ALA A 7 -1.52 -18.27 0.50
C ALA A 7 -0.65 -17.01 0.32
N GLU A 8 -0.32 -16.33 1.42
CA GLU A 8 0.59 -15.20 1.49
C GLU A 8 1.96 -15.49 0.86
N VAL A 9 2.61 -16.62 1.18
CA VAL A 9 3.98 -16.91 0.72
C VAL A 9 4.04 -17.09 -0.80
N LYS A 10 2.95 -17.60 -1.41
CA LYS A 10 2.84 -17.72 -2.87
C LYS A 10 2.61 -16.38 -3.57
N LEU A 11 1.91 -15.45 -2.91
CA LEU A 11 1.74 -14.08 -3.42
C LEU A 11 3.09 -13.37 -3.45
N TYR A 12 3.85 -13.41 -2.36
CA TYR A 12 5.20 -12.82 -2.28
C TYR A 12 6.16 -13.41 -3.31
N LYS A 13 6.15 -14.74 -3.53
CA LYS A 13 7.00 -15.37 -4.56
C LYS A 13 6.60 -15.02 -5.99
N LYS A 14 5.31 -14.79 -6.27
CA LYS A 14 4.85 -14.35 -7.59
C LYS A 14 5.16 -12.88 -7.86
N LEU A 15 5.13 -12.03 -6.83
CA LEU A 15 5.54 -10.62 -6.92
C LEU A 15 7.03 -10.47 -7.26
N LEU A 16 7.88 -11.35 -6.72
CA LEU A 16 9.33 -11.35 -7.01
C LEU A 16 9.70 -11.96 -8.37
N ALA A 17 8.87 -12.84 -8.93
CA ALA A 17 9.17 -13.53 -10.19
C ALA A 17 8.75 -12.75 -11.45
N GLY A 18 7.94 -11.70 -11.31
CA GLY A 18 7.45 -10.88 -12.41
C GLY A 18 8.09 -9.49 -12.42
N SER A 19 9.05 -9.28 -13.34
CA SER A 19 9.65 -7.99 -13.68
C SER A 19 9.99 -7.10 -12.47
N GLU A 20 11.09 -7.42 -11.79
CA GLU A 20 11.72 -6.50 -10.84
C GLU A 20 12.18 -5.25 -11.61
N GLY A 21 11.67 -4.10 -11.20
CA GLY A 21 12.03 -2.80 -11.76
C GLY A 21 12.19 -1.80 -10.61
N VAL A 22 13.28 -1.04 -10.64
CA VAL A 22 13.45 0.08 -9.71
C VAL A 22 12.83 1.30 -10.36
N PHE A 23 11.73 1.79 -9.79
CA PHE A 23 11.24 3.12 -10.10
C PHE A 23 11.88 4.14 -9.15
N PRO A 24 12.26 5.33 -9.65
CA PRO A 24 12.89 6.37 -8.83
C PRO A 24 11.91 6.97 -7.81
N ASP A 25 10.60 6.91 -8.09
CA ASP A 25 9.54 7.43 -7.23
C ASP A 25 8.23 6.65 -7.45
N CYS A 26 7.58 6.28 -6.34
CA CYS A 26 6.25 5.66 -6.35
C CYS A 26 5.19 6.58 -6.94
N PHE A 27 5.25 7.86 -6.60
CA PHE A 27 4.27 8.83 -7.02
C PHE A 27 4.28 9.05 -8.54
N ALA A 28 5.48 9.07 -9.14
CA ALA A 28 5.65 9.16 -10.59
C ALA A 28 5.13 7.90 -11.32
N SER A 29 5.22 6.74 -10.69
CA SER A 29 4.84 5.45 -11.27
C SER A 29 3.39 5.06 -10.99
N ARG A 30 2.58 6.00 -10.45
CA ARG A 30 1.21 5.74 -10.01
C ARG A 30 0.32 5.10 -11.08
N TYR A 31 0.45 5.51 -12.35
CA TYR A 31 -0.41 4.99 -13.43
C TYR A 31 -0.12 3.53 -13.76
N ASP A 32 1.14 3.11 -13.73
CA ASP A 32 1.50 1.71 -13.97
C ASP A 32 1.10 0.81 -12.79
N ILE A 33 1.16 1.34 -11.57
CA ILE A 33 0.68 0.65 -10.36
C ILE A 33 -0.86 0.54 -10.39
N ALA A 34 -1.58 1.60 -10.74
CA ALA A 34 -3.04 1.60 -10.87
C ALA A 34 -3.53 0.59 -11.91
N GLN A 35 -2.78 0.40 -13.00
CA GLN A 35 -3.08 -0.59 -14.03
C GLN A 35 -2.75 -2.03 -13.63
N GLY A 36 -2.25 -2.25 -12.41
CA GLY A 36 -1.90 -3.58 -11.90
C GLY A 36 -0.69 -4.20 -12.59
N LYS A 37 0.13 -3.41 -13.30
CA LYS A 37 1.34 -3.91 -13.95
C LYS A 37 2.44 -4.24 -12.95
N PHE A 38 2.52 -3.47 -11.86
CA PHE A 38 3.52 -3.62 -10.81
C PHE A 38 2.90 -3.40 -9.43
N ALA A 39 3.49 -4.06 -8.42
CA ALA A 39 3.31 -3.68 -7.03
C ALA A 39 4.55 -2.91 -6.58
N GLY A 40 4.36 -1.76 -5.93
CA GLY A 40 5.44 -0.92 -5.44
C GLY A 40 5.63 -1.04 -3.93
N LEU A 41 6.89 -1.02 -3.49
CA LEU A 41 7.24 -0.74 -2.10
C LEU A 41 7.49 0.76 -1.98
N CYS A 42 6.65 1.43 -1.19
CA CYS A 42 6.61 2.89 -1.09
C CYS A 42 6.66 3.32 0.38
N ASP A 43 7.17 4.51 0.62
CA ASP A 43 6.98 5.16 1.91
C ASP A 43 5.49 5.41 2.17
N VAL A 44 5.07 5.28 3.43
CA VAL A 44 3.66 5.43 3.85
C VAL A 44 3.07 6.74 3.36
N LEU A 45 3.79 7.85 3.55
CA LEU A 45 3.33 9.18 3.14
C LEU A 45 3.12 9.27 1.62
N ALA A 46 4.02 8.69 0.83
CA ALA A 46 3.90 8.68 -0.63
C ALA A 46 2.69 7.83 -1.07
N GLY A 47 2.49 6.67 -0.43
CA GLY A 47 1.31 5.83 -0.65
C GLY A 47 0.01 6.56 -0.32
N GLU A 48 -0.08 7.20 0.84
CA GLU A 48 -1.28 7.97 1.21
C GLU A 48 -1.53 9.16 0.26
N MET A 49 -0.49 9.85 -0.19
CA MET A 49 -0.59 10.92 -1.19
C MET A 49 -1.11 10.40 -2.54
N MET A 50 -0.59 9.26 -3.02
CA MET A 50 -1.06 8.62 -4.25
C MET A 50 -2.56 8.26 -4.16
N VAL A 51 -2.97 7.68 -3.04
CA VAL A 51 -4.38 7.34 -2.77
C VAL A 51 -5.24 8.60 -2.76
N ALA A 52 -4.79 9.66 -2.06
CA ALA A 52 -5.52 10.92 -1.96
C ALA A 52 -5.68 11.60 -3.32
N GLU A 53 -4.63 11.64 -4.14
CA GLU A 53 -4.66 12.23 -5.49
C GLU A 53 -5.55 11.41 -6.43
N SER A 54 -5.36 10.09 -6.47
CA SER A 54 -6.16 9.18 -7.29
C SER A 54 -7.65 9.27 -6.95
N TYR A 55 -8.00 9.33 -5.67
CA TYR A 55 -9.38 9.51 -5.24
C TYR A 55 -9.92 10.89 -5.64
N SER A 56 -9.08 11.94 -5.55
CA SER A 56 -9.48 13.29 -5.95
C SER A 56 -9.72 13.40 -7.46
N GLU A 57 -8.98 12.66 -8.28
CA GLU A 57 -9.12 12.64 -9.74
C GLU A 57 -10.29 11.76 -10.22
N SER A 58 -10.41 10.55 -9.67
CA SER A 58 -11.34 9.51 -10.17
C SER A 58 -12.59 9.33 -9.33
N GLY A 59 -12.58 9.76 -8.06
CA GLY A 59 -13.60 9.45 -7.06
C GLY A 59 -13.59 8.00 -6.60
N ARG A 60 -12.55 7.21 -6.92
CA ARG A 60 -12.45 5.77 -6.63
C ARG A 60 -11.15 5.44 -5.90
N CYS A 61 -11.19 4.37 -5.12
CA CYS A 61 -10.05 3.84 -4.38
C CYS A 61 -9.38 2.71 -5.19
N GLU A 62 -8.49 3.06 -6.10
CA GLU A 62 -7.81 2.09 -6.99
C GLU A 62 -6.54 1.50 -6.35
N PHE A 63 -6.04 2.13 -5.30
CA PHE A 63 -4.83 1.73 -4.61
C PHE A 63 -5.17 1.09 -3.27
N PHE A 64 -4.54 -0.05 -3.02
CA PHE A 64 -4.63 -0.75 -1.75
C PHE A 64 -3.24 -0.83 -1.11
N SER A 65 -3.13 -0.38 0.14
CA SER A 65 -1.93 -0.53 0.96
C SER A 65 -2.25 -1.41 2.15
N PRO A 66 -1.47 -2.48 2.41
CA PRO A 66 -1.58 -3.21 3.66
C PRO A 66 -1.25 -2.28 4.85
N ARG A 67 -1.90 -2.50 6.00
CA ARG A 67 -1.67 -1.70 7.22
C ARG A 67 -0.32 -1.95 7.89
N GLU A 68 0.40 -3.00 7.48
CA GLU A 68 1.68 -3.37 8.08
C GLU A 68 2.83 -2.65 7.38
N ASN A 69 3.48 -1.76 8.12
CA ASN A 69 4.70 -1.10 7.65
C ASN A 69 5.87 -2.08 7.76
N ILE A 70 6.49 -2.37 6.62
CA ILE A 70 7.66 -3.25 6.55
C ILE A 70 8.88 -2.58 7.22
N VAL A 71 9.02 -1.27 7.06
CA VAL A 71 10.09 -0.46 7.67
C VAL A 71 9.53 0.89 8.11
N THR A 72 9.95 1.37 9.27
CA THR A 72 9.66 2.73 9.74
C THR A 72 10.82 3.66 9.37
N HIS A 73 10.57 4.55 8.41
CA HIS A 73 11.51 5.59 8.02
C HIS A 73 11.11 6.95 8.62
N SER A 74 12.11 7.69 9.11
CA SER A 74 11.94 9.07 9.57
C SER A 74 12.51 10.05 8.55
N TYR A 75 11.71 11.07 8.19
CA TYR A 75 12.17 12.16 7.36
C TYR A 75 13.13 13.05 8.16
N THR A 76 14.35 13.23 7.66
CA THR A 76 15.40 14.02 8.34
C THR A 76 15.97 15.07 7.40
N MET A 77 16.36 16.22 7.97
CA MET A 77 17.06 17.27 7.23
C MET A 77 18.56 17.12 7.43
N ILE A 78 19.31 17.01 6.34
CA ILE A 78 20.77 16.90 6.38
C ILE A 78 21.36 18.30 6.29
N MET A 79 22.22 18.64 7.26
CA MET A 79 22.88 19.94 7.33
C MET A 79 24.40 19.79 7.28
N LYS A 80 25.09 20.84 6.82
CA LYS A 80 26.55 20.89 6.82
C LYS A 80 27.09 20.73 8.25
N LYS A 81 28.01 19.78 8.44
CA LYS A 81 28.68 19.51 9.71
C LYS A 81 29.31 20.80 10.27
N GLY A 82 29.00 21.12 11.53
CA GLY A 82 29.49 22.33 12.21
C GLY A 82 28.68 23.61 11.92
N SER A 83 27.56 23.52 11.21
CA SER A 83 26.66 24.66 11.04
C SER A 83 26.02 25.05 12.38
N THR A 84 26.14 26.32 12.76
CA THR A 84 25.45 26.91 13.92
C THR A 84 23.94 26.92 13.76
N LEU A 85 23.44 26.81 12.52
CA LEU A 85 22.01 26.81 12.20
C LEU A 85 21.30 25.53 12.67
N THR A 86 22.04 24.43 12.85
CA THR A 86 21.47 23.13 13.25
C THR A 86 20.72 23.21 14.57
N ASN A 87 21.29 23.92 15.57
CA ASN A 87 20.67 24.08 16.88
C ASN A 87 19.39 24.91 16.81
N HIS A 88 19.41 25.97 15.98
CA HIS A 88 18.24 26.84 15.82
C HIS A 88 17.11 26.12 15.11
N LEU A 89 17.42 25.35 14.06
CA LEU A 89 16.42 24.57 13.34
C LEU A 89 15.84 23.44 14.18
N ASN A 90 16.66 22.72 14.95
CA ASN A 90 16.16 21.68 15.86
C ASN A 90 15.18 22.24 16.90
N PHE A 91 15.48 23.43 17.46
CA PHE A 91 14.58 24.11 18.39
C PHE A 91 13.24 24.46 17.72
N TRP A 92 13.27 25.02 16.51
CA TRP A 92 12.04 25.34 15.79
C TRP A 92 11.26 24.09 15.35
N LEU A 93 11.95 23.04 14.91
CA LEU A 93 11.34 21.76 14.57
C LEU A 93 10.62 21.15 15.77
N SER A 94 11.25 21.15 16.95
CA SER A 94 10.60 20.65 18.16
C SER A 94 9.38 21.50 18.53
N GLN A 95 9.48 22.83 18.45
CA GLN A 95 8.34 23.72 18.68
C GLN A 95 7.20 23.51 17.69
N LEU A 96 7.50 23.28 16.42
CA LEU A 96 6.48 23.00 15.40
C LEU A 96 5.82 21.63 15.62
N GLN A 97 6.60 20.64 16.07
CA GLN A 97 6.10 19.32 16.40
C GLN A 97 5.20 19.35 17.64
N GLU A 98 5.63 20.02 18.72
CA GLU A 98 4.85 20.17 19.96
C GLU A 98 3.51 20.88 19.73
N ARG A 99 3.47 21.82 18.78
CA ARG A 99 2.24 22.53 18.39
C ARG A 99 1.36 21.74 17.43
N GLY A 100 1.78 20.57 16.98
CA GLY A 100 1.04 19.76 16.01
C GLY A 100 0.94 20.37 14.61
N TRP A 101 1.73 21.40 14.29
CA TRP A 101 1.68 22.08 12.99
C TRP A 101 2.13 21.17 11.85
N VAL A 102 3.13 20.34 12.10
CA VAL A 102 3.62 19.35 11.12
C VAL A 102 2.51 18.36 10.77
N GLU A 103 1.82 17.84 11.77
CA GLU A 103 0.71 16.90 11.57
C GLU A 103 -0.46 17.56 10.83
N GLN A 104 -0.77 18.82 11.13
CA GLN A 104 -1.80 19.57 10.40
C GLN A 104 -1.42 19.78 8.93
N LEU A 105 -0.16 20.10 8.63
CA LEU A 105 0.31 20.26 7.26
C LEU A 105 0.24 18.95 6.47
N VAL A 106 0.66 17.84 7.09
CA VAL A 106 0.56 16.50 6.50
C VAL A 106 -0.90 16.15 6.25
N ARG A 107 -1.78 16.29 7.26
CA ARG A 107 -3.21 16.03 7.07
C ARG A 107 -3.81 16.87 5.95
N ARG A 108 -3.38 18.13 5.82
CA ARG A 108 -3.83 19.03 4.76
C ARG A 108 -3.32 18.64 3.37
N SER A 109 -2.11 18.09 3.25
CA SER A 109 -1.61 17.63 1.95
C SER A 109 -2.20 16.29 1.54
N VAL A 110 -2.52 15.43 2.51
CA VAL A 110 -3.14 14.11 2.34
C VAL A 110 -4.66 14.18 2.57
N ASN A 111 -5.27 15.34 2.30
CA ASN A 111 -6.72 15.50 2.38
C ASN A 111 -7.36 14.45 1.47
N ASN A 112 -8.31 13.68 2.00
CA ASN A 112 -9.07 12.61 1.31
C ASN A 112 -8.41 11.22 1.23
N GLY A 113 -7.12 11.07 1.56
CA GLY A 113 -6.46 9.75 1.53
C GLY A 113 -7.09 8.75 2.51
N SER A 114 -7.61 9.24 3.64
CA SER A 114 -8.26 8.42 4.67
C SER A 114 -9.61 7.84 4.27
N ILE A 115 -10.23 8.31 3.18
CA ILE A 115 -11.51 7.78 2.68
C ILE A 115 -11.35 6.35 2.16
N CYS A 116 -10.17 6.05 1.61
CA CYS A 116 -9.83 4.73 1.09
C CYS A 116 -9.22 3.79 2.13
N ASN A 117 -9.11 4.22 3.40
CA ASN A 117 -8.64 3.35 4.48
C ASN A 117 -9.76 2.40 4.91
N LEU A 118 -9.91 1.30 4.17
CA LEU A 118 -10.85 0.25 4.51
C LEU A 118 -10.41 -0.48 5.80
N PRO A 119 -11.35 -0.88 6.67
CA PRO A 119 -11.06 -1.77 7.78
C PRO A 119 -10.68 -3.18 7.25
N PRO A 120 -9.84 -3.93 8.00
CA PRO A 120 -9.42 -5.27 7.58
C PRO A 120 -10.64 -6.16 7.31
N GLY A 121 -10.69 -6.75 6.11
CA GLY A 121 -11.79 -7.60 5.65
C GLY A 121 -12.88 -6.91 4.81
N GLN A 122 -12.79 -5.60 4.59
CA GLN A 122 -13.65 -4.85 3.65
C GLN A 122 -12.93 -4.39 2.38
N GLU A 123 -11.75 -4.94 2.11
CA GLU A 123 -10.98 -4.66 0.90
C GLU A 123 -11.78 -5.09 -0.33
N ASP A 124 -11.93 -4.20 -1.33
CA ASP A 124 -12.58 -4.51 -2.61
C ASP A 124 -11.78 -5.62 -3.32
N GLY A 125 -12.17 -6.85 -3.00
CA GLY A 125 -11.36 -8.06 -3.18
C GLY A 125 -11.96 -9.24 -2.41
N HIS A 126 -12.64 -8.96 -1.29
CA HIS A 126 -13.77 -9.78 -0.85
C HIS A 126 -14.96 -9.48 -1.75
N HIS A 127 -14.94 -10.06 -2.96
CA HIS A 127 -16.21 -10.38 -3.60
C HIS A 127 -17.05 -11.10 -2.54
N PRO A 128 -18.32 -10.70 -2.31
CA PRO A 128 -19.22 -11.54 -1.51
C PRO A 128 -19.06 -12.95 -2.06
N PRO A 129 -18.88 -13.98 -1.20
CA PRO A 129 -18.47 -15.31 -1.63
C PRO A 129 -19.28 -15.66 -2.87
N THR A 130 -18.63 -15.64 -4.03
CA THR A 130 -19.32 -15.79 -5.30
C THR A 130 -20.03 -17.12 -5.18
N PRO A 131 -21.38 -17.15 -5.30
CA PRO A 131 -22.12 -18.38 -5.08
C PRO A 131 -21.49 -19.43 -5.98
N LEU A 132 -21.03 -20.52 -5.36
CA LEU A 132 -20.21 -21.52 -6.03
C LEU A 132 -20.96 -21.98 -7.28
N THR A 133 -20.48 -21.56 -8.45
CA THR A 133 -21.18 -21.87 -9.70
C THR A 133 -20.97 -23.34 -10.01
N ILE A 134 -22.00 -24.01 -10.55
CA ILE A 134 -21.95 -25.43 -10.94
C ILE A 134 -20.73 -25.74 -11.84
N TYR A 135 -20.27 -24.76 -12.63
CA TYR A 135 -19.06 -24.87 -13.44
C TYR A 135 -17.78 -25.11 -12.62
N GLN A 136 -17.67 -24.53 -11.43
CA GLN A 136 -16.53 -24.77 -10.53
C GLN A 136 -16.58 -26.15 -9.87
N MET A 137 -17.74 -26.81 -9.85
CA MET A 137 -17.89 -28.18 -9.38
C MET A 137 -17.61 -29.25 -10.45
N TRP A 138 -17.31 -28.85 -11.70
CA TRP A 138 -17.07 -29.79 -12.81
C TRP A 138 -15.96 -30.81 -12.50
N GLY A 139 -14.92 -30.41 -11.78
CA GLY A 139 -13.84 -31.30 -11.37
C GLY A 139 -14.33 -32.49 -10.53
N VAL A 140 -15.36 -32.29 -9.69
CA VAL A 140 -15.95 -33.36 -8.86
C VAL A 140 -16.77 -34.32 -9.74
N PHE A 141 -17.53 -33.79 -10.70
CA PHE A 141 -18.31 -34.61 -11.64
C PHE A 141 -17.42 -35.40 -12.60
N ALA A 142 -16.30 -34.83 -13.06
CA ALA A 142 -15.36 -35.53 -13.93
C ALA A 142 -14.69 -36.72 -13.22
N ILE A 143 -14.35 -36.58 -11.93
CA ILE A 143 -13.83 -37.69 -11.12
C ILE A 143 -14.89 -38.78 -10.92
N LEU A 144 -16.15 -38.39 -10.71
CA LEU A 144 -17.25 -39.34 -10.53
C LEU A 144 -17.51 -40.17 -11.79
N VAL A 145 -17.46 -39.55 -12.98
CA VAL A 145 -17.64 -40.27 -14.26
C VAL A 145 -16.44 -41.14 -14.61
N ALA A 146 -15.22 -40.72 -14.28
CA ALA A 146 -14.02 -41.52 -14.55
C ALA A 146 -13.84 -42.72 -13.59
N GLY A 147 -14.53 -42.72 -12.44
CA GLY A 147 -14.49 -43.79 -11.45
C GLY A 147 -15.60 -44.85 -11.59
N ILE A 148 -16.57 -44.61 -12.48
CA ILE A 148 -17.61 -45.58 -12.87
C ILE A 148 -17.12 -46.32 -14.12
#